data_AF-A0A834MGT8-F1
#
_entry.id   AF-A0A834MGT8-F1
#
_cell.length_a   1.000
_cell.length_b   1.000
_cell.length_c   1.000
_cell.angle_alpha   90.00
_cell.angle_beta   90.00
_cell.angle_gamma   90.00
#
_symmetry.space_group_name_H-M   'P 1'
#
loop_
_entity.id
_entity.type
_entity.pdbx_description
1 polymer ?
#
loop_
_entity_poly.entity_id
_entity_poly.type
_entity_poly.pdbx_seq_one_letter_code
_entity_poly.pdbx_strand_id
1 'polypeptide(L)'
;MDKRNKSSKRRTPNTKQSNKKNKSKENLNFSELKLLYQSLKKRSAELDKEIAQIESEGISVNLKPEMQALHDYNDIKDVTQVVLGYLADTEHTPISELYQRYNLPREDI
;
A
#
# COMPACT_ATOMS: atom_id res chain seq x y z
N MET A 1 37.60 -40.33 -6.98
CA MET A 1 36.20 -39.97 -7.29
C MET A 1 36.07 -38.46 -7.11
N ASP A 2 36.06 -37.75 -8.24
CA ASP A 2 36.06 -36.30 -8.35
C ASP A 2 34.74 -35.63 -7.93
N LYS A 3 34.90 -34.48 -7.26
CA LYS A 3 34.17 -33.20 -7.38
C LYS A 3 32.63 -33.24 -7.46
N ARG A 4 32.00 -32.48 -6.55
CA ARG A 4 31.34 -31.20 -6.92
C ARG A 4 30.72 -30.49 -5.72
N ASN A 5 31.40 -29.42 -5.32
CA ASN A 5 30.87 -28.29 -4.57
C ASN A 5 29.73 -27.65 -5.37
N LYS A 6 28.49 -27.70 -4.88
CA LYS A 6 27.33 -27.01 -5.47
C LYS A 6 27.00 -25.79 -4.62
N SER A 7 27.72 -24.69 -4.87
CA SER A 7 27.27 -23.35 -4.49
C SER A 7 25.98 -23.03 -5.23
N SER A 8 24.87 -22.93 -4.53
CA SER A 8 23.58 -22.46 -5.06
C SER A 8 23.69 -21.00 -5.50
N LYS A 9 24.08 -20.77 -6.77
CA LYS A 9 24.01 -19.45 -7.40
C LYS A 9 22.54 -19.06 -7.54
N ARG A 10 22.08 -18.15 -6.68
CA ARG A 10 20.81 -17.43 -6.86
C ARG A 10 20.86 -16.72 -8.23
N ARG A 11 20.00 -17.14 -9.16
CA ARG A 11 19.78 -16.46 -10.44
C ARG A 11 18.84 -15.29 -10.16
N THR A 12 19.39 -14.09 -10.01
CA THR A 12 18.61 -12.86 -10.10
C THR A 12 18.25 -12.63 -11.58
N PRO A 13 17.02 -12.16 -11.90
CA PRO A 13 16.73 -11.68 -13.24
C PRO A 13 17.58 -10.44 -13.47
N ASN A 14 18.56 -10.56 -14.37
CA ASN A 14 19.34 -9.44 -14.86
C ASN A 14 18.43 -8.59 -15.76
N THR A 15 17.61 -7.75 -15.15
CA THR A 15 16.95 -6.66 -15.85
C THR A 15 18.05 -5.72 -16.29
N LYS A 16 18.47 -5.83 -17.55
CA LYS A 16 19.31 -4.82 -18.21
C LYS A 16 18.53 -3.51 -18.16
N GLN A 17 18.75 -2.74 -17.10
CA GLN A 17 18.23 -1.39 -16.99
C GLN A 17 19.02 -0.58 -18.02
N SER A 18 18.40 -0.43 -19.18
CA SER A 18 18.89 0.50 -20.19
C SER A 18 18.92 1.86 -19.52
N ASN A 19 20.13 2.36 -19.26
CA ASN A 19 20.33 3.75 -18.91
C ASN A 19 19.76 4.57 -20.07
N LYS A 20 18.50 5.01 -19.90
CA LYS A 20 17.88 6.05 -20.71
C LYS A 20 18.79 7.25 -20.51
N LYS A 21 19.75 7.44 -21.44
CA LYS A 21 20.47 8.69 -21.59
C LYS A 21 19.40 9.77 -21.63
N ASN A 22 19.34 10.59 -20.59
CA ASN A 22 18.54 11.80 -20.55
C ASN A 22 18.99 12.64 -21.75
N LYS A 23 18.24 12.53 -22.85
CA LYS A 23 18.46 13.31 -24.05
C LYS A 23 18.25 14.77 -23.67
N SER A 24 19.29 15.55 -23.95
CA SER A 24 19.27 17.00 -24.19
C SER A 24 18.64 17.86 -23.09
N LYS A 25 19.49 18.45 -22.24
CA LYS A 25 19.27 19.85 -21.86
C LYS A 25 19.36 20.66 -23.14
N GLU A 26 18.22 20.85 -23.81
CA GLU A 26 18.09 21.84 -24.86
C GLU A 26 18.50 23.18 -24.25
N ASN A 27 19.47 23.87 -24.87
CA ASN A 27 19.82 25.23 -24.48
C ASN A 27 18.67 26.13 -24.94
N LEU A 28 17.58 26.14 -24.16
CA LEU A 28 16.42 26.98 -24.37
C LEU A 28 16.87 28.45 -24.37
N ASN A 29 16.41 29.20 -25.35
CA ASN A 29 16.67 30.64 -25.40
C ASN A 29 16.03 31.30 -24.16
N PHE A 30 16.60 32.41 -23.67
CA PHE A 30 16.12 33.14 -22.49
C PHE A 30 14.62 33.43 -22.53
N SER A 31 14.07 33.71 -23.72
CA SER A 31 12.63 33.90 -23.94
C SER A 31 11.81 32.63 -23.67
N GLU A 32 12.26 31.49 -24.18
CA GLU A 32 11.61 30.19 -23.96
C GLU A 32 11.71 29.76 -22.49
N LEU A 33 12.85 30.04 -21.86
CA LEU A 33 13.07 29.77 -20.44
C LEU A 33 12.14 30.63 -19.55
N LYS A 34 11.91 31.88 -19.94
CA LYS A 34 10.96 32.78 -19.26
C LYS A 34 9.51 32.31 -19.41
N LEU A 35 9.12 31.85 -20.61
CA LEU A 35 7.79 31.29 -20.85
C LEU A 35 7.58 29.99 -20.06
N LEU A 36 8.60 29.12 -20.02
CA LEU A 36 8.58 27.88 -19.25
C LEU A 36 8.46 28.16 -17.74
N TYR A 37 9.22 29.14 -17.23
CA TYR A 37 9.11 29.55 -15.83
C TYR A 37 7.69 30.06 -15.50
N GLN A 38 7.10 30.86 -16.38
CA GLN A 38 5.74 31.36 -16.18
C GLN A 38 4.69 30.24 -16.22
N SER A 39 4.82 29.27 -17.12
CA SER A 39 3.89 28.13 -17.18
C SER A 39 4.02 27.23 -15.96
N LEU A 40 5.25 26.95 -15.50
CA LEU A 40 5.48 26.22 -14.25
C LEU A 40 4.91 26.97 -13.04
N LYS A 41 5.11 28.29 -12.97
CA LYS A 41 4.57 29.10 -11.88
C LYS A 41 3.04 29.10 -11.85
N LYS A 42 2.39 29.16 -13.02
CA LYS A 42 0.93 29.02 -13.11
C LYS A 42 0.47 27.65 -12.66
N ARG A 43 1.13 26.58 -13.12
CA ARG A 43 0.81 25.21 -12.73
C ARG A 43 1.00 24.96 -11.24
N SER A 44 2.05 25.51 -10.64
CA SER A 44 2.24 25.47 -9.18
C SER A 44 1.06 26.12 -8.47
N ALA A 45 0.67 27.33 -8.88
CA ALA A 45 -0.44 28.05 -8.24
C ALA A 45 -1.81 27.36 -8.45
N GLU A 46 -2.00 26.65 -9.56
CA GLU A 46 -3.19 25.82 -9.79
C GLU A 46 -3.20 24.60 -8.87
N LEU A 47 -2.07 23.91 -8.72
CA LEU A 47 -1.92 22.78 -7.80
C LEU A 47 -2.10 23.21 -6.33
N ASP A 48 -1.57 24.37 -5.94
CA ASP A 48 -1.74 24.89 -4.58
C ASP A 48 -3.23 25.17 -4.28
N LYS A 49 -4.01 25.60 -5.27
CA LYS A 49 -5.46 25.77 -5.14
C LYS A 49 -6.19 24.45 -5.03
N GLU A 50 -5.80 23.44 -5.82
CA GLU A 50 -6.39 22.10 -5.78
C GLU A 50 -6.12 21.44 -4.42
N ILE A 51 -4.90 21.56 -3.89
CA ILE A 51 -4.55 21.09 -2.55
C ILE A 51 -5.41 21.80 -1.50
N ALA A 52 -5.50 23.13 -1.54
CA ALA A 52 -6.30 23.89 -0.59
C ALA A 52 -7.80 23.52 -0.65
N GLN A 53 -8.32 23.24 -1.85
CA GLN A 53 -9.68 22.76 -2.02
C GLN A 53 -9.88 21.38 -1.37
N ILE A 54 -9.00 20.42 -1.66
CA ILE A 54 -9.06 19.06 -1.09
C ILE A 54 -8.95 19.09 0.44
N GLU A 55 -8.08 19.95 0.98
CA GLU A 55 -7.95 20.16 2.43
C GLU A 55 -9.23 20.78 3.02
N SER A 56 -9.87 21.71 2.31
CA SER A 56 -11.12 22.34 2.74
C SER A 56 -12.33 21.41 2.70
N GLU A 57 -12.30 20.39 1.83
CA GLU A 57 -13.30 19.32 1.74
C GLU A 57 -13.22 18.34 2.92
N GLY A 58 -12.32 18.58 3.88
CA GLY A 58 -12.24 17.82 5.12
C GLY A 58 -11.63 16.43 4.94
N ILE A 59 -10.98 16.17 3.80
CA ILE A 59 -10.11 15.00 3.61
C ILE A 59 -8.88 15.25 4.47
N SER A 60 -9.03 15.00 5.76
CA SER A 60 -7.96 15.16 6.71
C SER A 60 -6.83 14.23 6.29
N VAL A 61 -5.64 14.78 6.10
CA VAL A 61 -4.42 14.08 5.65
C VAL A 61 -4.03 12.90 6.57
N ASN A 62 -4.72 12.75 7.70
CA ASN A 62 -4.40 11.79 8.73
C ASN A 62 -5.47 10.70 8.83
N LEU A 63 -5.60 9.88 7.78
CA LEU A 63 -6.31 8.59 7.84
C LEU A 63 -5.54 7.53 8.66
N LYS A 64 -4.30 7.81 9.07
CA LYS A 64 -3.47 6.87 9.84
C LYS A 64 -4.17 6.29 11.08
N PRO A 65 -4.84 7.07 11.95
CA PRO A 65 -5.59 6.51 13.07
C PRO A 65 -6.73 5.58 12.64
N GLU A 66 -7.47 5.91 11.57
CA GLU A 66 -8.56 5.08 11.07
C GLU A 66 -8.02 3.78 10.45
N MET A 67 -6.93 3.86 9.69
CA MET A 67 -6.25 2.67 9.16
C MET A 67 -5.68 1.80 10.28
N GLN A 68 -5.12 2.41 11.32
CA GLN A 68 -4.63 1.66 12.48
C GLN A 68 -5.76 0.95 13.21
N ALA A 69 -6.89 1.62 13.44
CA ALA A 69 -8.06 1.02 14.07
C ALA A 69 -8.60 -0.18 13.27
N LEU A 70 -8.60 -0.09 11.94
CA LEU A 70 -8.97 -1.22 11.08
C LEU A 70 -7.97 -2.38 11.17
N HIS A 71 -6.67 -2.10 11.23
CA HIS A 71 -5.66 -3.14 11.43
C HIS A 71 -5.82 -3.82 12.80
N ASP A 72 -5.97 -3.03 13.87
CA ASP A 72 -6.15 -3.56 15.22
C ASP A 72 -7.43 -4.42 15.32
N TYR A 73 -8.52 -4.00 14.64
CA TYR A 73 -9.75 -4.78 14.55
C TYR A 73 -9.56 -6.09 13.79
N ASN A 74 -8.89 -6.06 12.64
CA ASN A 74 -8.63 -7.27 11.87
C ASN A 74 -7.73 -8.24 12.63
N ASP A 75 -6.69 -7.75 13.28
CA ASP A 75 -5.77 -8.57 14.07
C ASP A 75 -6.51 -9.31 15.21
N ILE A 76 -7.37 -8.61 15.97
CA ILE A 76 -8.14 -9.25 17.03
C ILE A 76 -9.19 -10.21 16.49
N LYS A 77 -9.82 -9.89 15.36
CA LYS A 77 -10.80 -10.76 14.70
C LYS A 77 -10.13 -12.06 14.23
N ASP A 78 -8.96 -11.97 13.60
CA ASP A 78 -8.23 -13.12 13.09
C ASP A 78 -7.76 -14.05 14.22
N VAL A 79 -7.24 -13.49 15.32
CA VAL A 79 -6.90 -14.27 16.52
C VAL A 79 -8.14 -14.94 17.10
N THR A 80 -9.27 -14.23 17.16
CA THR A 80 -10.55 -14.79 17.64
C THR A 80 -11.00 -15.96 16.76
N GLN A 81 -10.84 -15.87 15.45
CA GLN A 81 -11.19 -16.94 14.53
C GLN A 81 -10.38 -18.21 14.76
N VAL A 82 -9.07 -18.06 15.00
CA VAL A 82 -8.18 -19.18 15.31
C VAL A 82 -8.62 -19.86 16.62
N VAL A 83 -8.91 -19.07 17.65
CA VAL A 83 -9.37 -19.61 18.94
C VAL A 83 -10.72 -20.32 18.80
N LEU A 84 -11.68 -19.73 18.06
CA LEU A 84 -12.98 -20.36 17.80
C LEU A 84 -12.83 -21.64 16.99
N GLY A 85 -11.89 -21.71 16.05
CA GLY A 85 -11.56 -22.93 15.31
C GLY A 85 -11.12 -24.06 16.23
N TYR A 86 -10.14 -23.80 17.10
CA TYR A 86 -9.70 -24.80 18.08
C TYR A 86 -10.79 -25.19 19.08
N LEU A 87 -11.61 -24.23 19.50
CA LEU A 87 -12.72 -24.50 20.41
C LEU A 87 -13.78 -25.38 19.75
N ALA A 88 -14.13 -25.11 18.49
CA ALA A 88 -15.06 -25.91 17.70
C ALA A 88 -14.56 -27.35 17.54
N ASP A 89 -13.28 -27.52 17.23
CA ASP A 89 -12.64 -28.83 17.11
C ASP A 89 -12.66 -29.61 18.43
N THR A 90 -12.43 -28.91 19.56
CA THR A 90 -12.38 -29.51 20.89
C THR A 90 -13.77 -29.87 21.42
N GLU A 91 -14.76 -29.01 21.20
CA GLU A 91 -16.15 -29.25 21.60
C GLU A 91 -16.90 -30.16 20.61
N HIS A 92 -16.30 -30.51 19.48
CA HIS A 92 -16.92 -31.24 18.36
C HIS A 92 -18.22 -30.58 17.85
N THR A 93 -18.30 -29.26 17.98
CA THR A 93 -19.43 -28.45 17.52
C THR A 93 -19.03 -27.68 16.27
N PRO A 94 -19.95 -27.47 15.30
CA PRO A 94 -19.66 -26.62 14.17
C PRO A 94 -19.40 -25.17 14.64
N ILE A 95 -18.46 -24.49 13.98
CA ILE A 95 -18.10 -23.11 14.34
C ILE A 95 -19.31 -22.16 14.28
N SER A 96 -20.28 -22.43 13.43
CA SER A 96 -21.54 -21.67 13.32
C SER A 96 -22.39 -21.67 14.59
N GLU A 97 -22.30 -22.74 15.39
CA GLU A 97 -22.96 -22.87 16.69
C GLU A 97 -22.26 -22.02 17.75
N LEU A 98 -20.92 -21.97 17.73
CA LEU A 98 -20.15 -21.06 18.59
C LEU A 98 -20.46 -19.60 18.29
N TYR A 99 -20.57 -19.22 17.01
CA TYR A 99 -20.99 -17.87 16.62
C TYR A 99 -22.37 -17.53 17.17
N GLN A 100 -23.32 -18.47 17.14
CA GLN A 100 -24.65 -18.26 17.71
C GLN A 100 -24.60 -18.19 19.24
N ARG A 101 -23.84 -19.08 19.89
CA ARG A 101 -23.67 -19.14 21.36
C ARG A 101 -23.06 -17.87 21.94
N TYR A 102 -22.10 -17.27 21.22
CA TYR A 102 -21.42 -16.04 21.62
C TYR A 102 -22.02 -14.77 21.00
N ASN A 103 -23.14 -14.87 20.27
CA ASN A 103 -23.79 -13.75 19.57
C ASN A 103 -22.84 -12.95 18.66
N LEU A 104 -21.97 -13.66 17.93
CA LEU A 104 -21.01 -13.06 17.01
C LEU A 104 -21.66 -12.79 15.65
N PRO A 105 -21.37 -11.65 15.00
CA PRO A 105 -21.84 -11.36 13.66
C PRO A 105 -21.25 -12.36 12.65
N ARG A 106 -22.09 -12.89 11.75
CA ARG A 106 -21.68 -13.85 10.71
C ARG A 106 -21.21 -13.19 9.41
N GLU A 107 -21.03 -11.88 9.39
CA GLU A 107 -20.84 -11.09 8.15
C GLU A 107 -19.56 -11.44 7.37
N ASP A 108 -18.67 -12.27 7.92
CA ASP A 108 -17.36 -12.58 7.34
C ASP A 108 -16.96 -14.07 7.32
N ILE A 109 -17.91 -15.01 7.26
CA ILE A 109 -17.63 -16.42 6.91
C ILE A 109 -17.90 -16.66 5.43
#